data_AF-A0A8N5F5F4-F1
#
_entry.id   AF-A0A8N5F5F4-F1
#
_cell.length_a   1.000
_cell.length_b   1.000
_cell.length_c   1.000
_cell.angle_alpha   90.00
_cell.angle_beta   90.00
_cell.angle_gamma   90.00
#
_symmetry.space_group_name_H-M   'P 1'
#
loop_
_entity.id
_entity.type
_entity.pdbx_description
1 polymer ?
#
loop_
_entity_poly.entity_id
_entity_poly.type
_entity_poly.pdbx_seq_one_letter_code
_entity_poly.pdbx_strand_id
1 'polypeptide(L)'
;MFALQHCHFILPAGFRRKEFRGKLAIAITANFINRNTTAEAKVEEISGVAFIFNQKFFQDLRDATGIDLENIVYYKDDTHYFVMTAKKQSLLDKGVIRH
;
A
#
# COMPACT_ATOMS: atom_id res chain seq x y z
N MET A 1 7.04 -4.61 -8.55
CA MET A 1 5.81 -5.43 -8.61
C MET A 1 5.65 -6.13 -7.26
N PHE A 2 4.81 -5.60 -6.37
CA PHE A 2 4.49 -6.28 -5.11
C PHE A 2 3.58 -7.46 -5.45
N ALA A 3 4.13 -8.67 -5.41
CA ALA A 3 3.34 -9.88 -5.57
C ALA A 3 2.55 -10.11 -4.27
N LEU A 4 1.23 -9.93 -4.33
CA LEU A 4 0.31 -10.33 -3.27
C LEU A 4 0.42 -11.85 -3.06
N GLN A 5 1.13 -12.26 -2.00
CA GLN A 5 1.50 -13.65 -1.69
C GLN A 5 0.30 -14.57 -1.33
N HIS A 6 -0.93 -14.06 -1.28
CA HIS A 6 -2.12 -14.83 -0.90
C HIS A 6 -3.30 -14.68 -1.88
N CYS A 7 -3.04 -14.40 -3.15
CA CYS A 7 -4.08 -14.52 -4.17
C CYS A 7 -4.22 -15.99 -4.60
N HIS A 8 -5.38 -16.60 -4.32
CA HIS A 8 -5.72 -17.94 -4.78
C HIS A 8 -6.11 -17.87 -6.27
N PHE A 9 -5.10 -17.74 -7.14
CA PHE A 9 -5.34 -17.76 -8.59
C PHE A 9 -5.66 -19.18 -9.04
N ILE A 10 -6.89 -19.40 -9.51
CA ILE A 10 -7.25 -20.61 -10.23
C ILE A 10 -6.52 -20.53 -11.57
N LEU A 11 -5.50 -21.38 -11.75
CA LEU A 11 -4.79 -21.50 -13.01
C LEU A 11 -5.41 -22.64 -13.82
N PRO A 12 -5.57 -22.47 -15.15
CA PRO A 12 -5.96 -23.57 -16.03
C PRO A 12 -5.01 -24.77 -15.89
N ALA A 13 -5.52 -25.97 -16.18
CA ALA A 13 -4.69 -27.18 -16.17
C ALA A 13 -3.47 -27.02 -17.08
N GLY A 14 -2.28 -27.37 -16.57
CA GLY A 14 -1.00 -27.26 -17.30
C GLY A 14 -0.12 -26.07 -16.89
N PHE A 15 -0.64 -25.09 -16.15
CA PHE A 15 0.16 -23.97 -15.65
C PHE A 15 0.76 -24.28 -14.28
N ARG A 16 2.08 -24.48 -14.22
CA ARG A 16 2.81 -24.70 -12.96
C ARG A 16 2.90 -23.40 -12.16
N ARG A 17 2.47 -23.44 -10.90
CA ARG A 17 2.69 -22.36 -9.93
C ARG A 17 4.16 -22.34 -9.50
N LYS A 18 4.76 -21.15 -9.44
CA LYS A 18 6.03 -20.91 -8.76
C LYS A 18 5.76 -19.99 -7.57
N GLU A 19 5.72 -20.57 -6.38
CA GLU A 19 5.55 -19.80 -5.14
C GLU A 19 6.91 -19.26 -4.70
N PHE A 20 6.99 -17.95 -4.45
CA PHE A 20 8.15 -17.32 -3.83
C PHE A 20 7.70 -16.77 -2.48
N ARG A 21 8.32 -17.26 -1.40
CA ARG A 21 8.05 -16.74 -0.06
C ARG A 21 9.07 -15.67 0.31
N GLY A 22 8.63 -14.42 0.25
CA GLY A 22 9.37 -13.28 0.74
C GLY A 22 9.10 -12.99 2.23
N LYS A 23 9.63 -11.86 2.70
CA LYS A 23 9.29 -11.28 4.01
C LYS A 23 7.78 -10.99 4.06
N LEU A 24 7.17 -11.13 5.24
CA LEU A 24 5.76 -10.80 5.44
C LEU A 24 5.48 -9.35 5.05
N ALA A 25 4.57 -9.17 4.10
CA ALA A 25 4.10 -7.88 3.63
C ALA A 25 2.57 -7.89 3.55
N ILE A 26 1.92 -6.88 4.12
CA ILE A 26 0.46 -6.72 4.08
C ILE A 26 0.15 -5.48 3.25
N ALA A 27 -0.40 -5.68 2.06
CA ALA A 27 -0.83 -4.59 1.20
C ALA A 27 -2.28 -4.19 1.53
N ILE A 28 -2.52 -2.90 1.60
CA ILE A 28 -3.84 -2.29 1.82
C ILE A 28 -4.10 -1.36 0.64
N THR A 29 -5.30 -1.44 0.08
CA THR A 29 -5.78 -0.53 -0.96
C THR A 29 -6.98 0.27 -0.44
N ALA A 30 -7.05 1.54 -0.82
CA ALA A 30 -8.16 2.42 -0.46
C ALA A 30 -8.54 3.28 -1.67
N ASN A 31 -9.84 3.50 -1.86
CA ASN A 31 -10.38 4.37 -2.89
C ASN A 31 -11.24 5.43 -2.22
N PHE A 32 -10.89 6.69 -2.38
CA PHE A 32 -11.74 7.80 -1.95
C PHE A 32 -12.36 8.50 -3.15
N ILE A 33 -13.54 9.07 -2.96
CA ILE A 33 -14.27 9.78 -4.02
C ILE A 33 -13.43 10.98 -4.48
N ASN A 34 -13.15 11.06 -5.78
CA ASN A 34 -12.57 12.26 -6.40
C ASN A 34 -13.71 13.19 -6.86
N ARG A 35 -13.81 14.38 -6.26
CA ARG A 35 -14.85 15.36 -6.63
C ARG A 35 -14.43 16.30 -7.76
N ASN A 36 -13.23 16.11 -8.32
CA ASN A 36 -12.65 16.92 -9.38
C ASN A 36 -12.61 18.42 -9.05
N THR A 37 -12.45 18.76 -7.78
CA THR A 37 -12.27 20.14 -7.37
C THR A 37 -10.89 20.65 -7.78
N THR A 38 -10.75 21.97 -7.93
CA THR A 38 -9.45 22.58 -8.25
C THR A 38 -8.40 22.35 -7.16
N ALA A 39 -8.83 22.13 -5.91
CA ALA A 39 -7.94 21.77 -4.81
C ALA A 39 -7.39 20.34 -4.98
N GLU A 40 -8.24 19.35 -5.25
CA GLU A 40 -7.85 17.96 -5.51
C GLU A 40 -6.96 17.84 -6.77
N ALA A 41 -7.24 18.63 -7.80
CA ALA A 41 -6.45 18.68 -9.03
C ALA A 41 -5.01 19.13 -8.80
N LYS A 42 -4.75 19.98 -7.79
CA LYS A 42 -3.41 20.47 -7.44
C LYS A 42 -2.56 19.49 -6.62
N VAL A 43 -3.17 18.47 -6.02
CA VAL A 43 -2.44 17.49 -5.20
C VAL A 43 -1.59 16.59 -6.10
N GLU A 44 -0.29 16.52 -5.86
CA GLU A 44 0.60 15.67 -6.65
C GLU A 44 0.43 14.18 -6.33
N GLU A 45 0.61 13.34 -7.34
CA GLU A 45 0.65 11.88 -7.17
C GLU A 45 1.91 11.43 -6.44
N ILE A 46 1.84 10.29 -5.76
CA ILE A 46 3.00 9.69 -5.09
C ILE A 46 3.41 8.45 -5.87
N SER A 47 4.55 8.52 -6.55
CA SER A 47 5.07 7.40 -7.34
C SER A 47 5.62 6.27 -6.46
N GLY A 48 5.48 5.03 -6.90
CA GLY A 48 5.85 3.83 -6.13
C GLY A 48 7.34 3.59 -5.88
N VAL A 49 8.21 4.52 -6.31
CA VAL A 49 9.64 4.57 -5.98
C VAL A 49 9.94 5.35 -4.69
N ALA A 50 8.93 5.90 -4.03
CA ALA A 50 9.06 6.79 -2.88
C ALA A 50 9.82 6.21 -1.67
N PHE A 51 9.82 4.88 -1.46
CA PHE A 51 10.52 4.28 -0.31
C PHE A 51 12.04 4.50 -0.32
N ILE A 52 12.68 4.44 -1.49
CA ILE A 52 14.14 4.57 -1.58
C ILE A 52 14.58 6.03 -1.37
N PHE A 53 13.73 7.00 -1.72
CA PHE A 53 14.10 8.41 -1.74
C PHE A 53 13.58 9.22 -0.53
N ASN A 54 12.52 8.79 0.15
CA ASN A 54 11.84 9.59 1.18
C ASN A 54 11.76 8.90 2.55
N GLN A 55 12.87 8.38 3.07
CA GLN A 55 12.90 7.76 4.42
C GLN A 55 12.41 8.70 5.52
N LYS A 56 12.74 10.00 5.41
CA LYS A 56 12.27 11.01 6.37
C LYS A 56 10.74 11.12 6.40
N PHE A 57 10.07 11.02 5.26
CA PHE A 57 8.61 11.05 5.20
C PHE A 57 7.98 9.88 5.98
N PHE A 58 8.51 8.66 5.83
CA PHE A 58 8.00 7.51 6.55
C PHE A 58 8.27 7.59 8.06
N GLN A 59 9.41 8.14 8.45
CA GLN A 59 9.71 8.41 9.86
C GLN A 59 8.75 9.45 10.45
N ASP A 60 8.59 10.59 9.77
CA ASP A 60 7.69 11.66 10.21
C ASP A 60 6.22 11.17 10.25
N LEU A 61 5.80 10.34 9.28
CA LEU A 61 4.48 9.71 9.27
C LEU A 61 4.28 8.79 10.47
N ARG A 62 5.27 7.96 10.78
CA ARG A 62 5.23 7.06 11.94
C ARG A 62 5.17 7.86 13.24
N ASP A 63 5.95 8.93 13.36
CA ASP A 63 6.00 9.74 14.58
C ASP A 63 4.71 10.55 14.78
N ALA A 64 4.10 11.05 13.69
CA ALA A 64 2.86 11.82 13.75
C ALA A 64 1.62 10.94 13.95
N THR A 65 1.56 9.76 13.31
CA THR A 65 0.33 8.95 13.25
C THR A 65 0.44 7.61 13.97
N GLY A 66 1.64 7.13 14.28
CA GLY A 66 1.90 5.77 14.76
C GLY A 66 1.75 4.68 13.69
N ILE A 67 1.66 5.04 12.40
CA ILE A 67 1.52 4.08 11.30
C ILE A 67 2.91 3.84 10.66
N ASP A 68 3.35 2.59 10.64
CA ASP A 68 4.63 2.18 10.03
C ASP A 68 4.38 1.51 8.67
N LEU A 69 4.73 2.22 7.61
CA LEU A 69 4.58 1.79 6.22
C LEU A 69 5.95 1.48 5.58
N GLU A 70 6.00 0.41 4.80
CA GLU A 70 7.13 0.09 3.91
C GLU A 70 6.99 0.77 2.54
N ASN A 71 5.77 1.07 2.09
CA ASN A 71 5.57 1.82 0.85
C ASN A 71 4.19 2.49 0.85
N ILE A 72 4.05 3.56 0.08
CA ILE A 72 2.78 4.18 -0.26
C ILE A 72 2.83 4.68 -1.70
N VAL A 73 1.73 4.46 -2.42
CA VAL A 73 1.50 4.92 -3.78
C VAL A 73 0.15 5.62 -3.80
N TYR A 74 0.09 6.76 -4.46
CA TYR A 74 -1.13 7.52 -4.65
C TYR A 74 -1.30 7.83 -6.13
N TYR A 75 -2.40 7.35 -6.71
CA TYR A 75 -2.83 7.68 -8.05
C TYR A 75 -4.12 8.49 -7.98
N LYS A 76 -4.20 9.50 -8.85
CA LYS A 76 -5.36 10.37 -8.98
C LYS A 76 -5.99 10.12 -10.34
N ASP A 77 -7.09 9.38 -10.32
CA ASP A 77 -7.88 9.04 -11.50
C ASP A 77 -9.37 9.30 -11.20
N ASP A 78 -10.28 8.44 -11.64
CA ASP A 78 -11.70 8.45 -11.23
C ASP A 78 -11.89 8.42 -9.69
N THR A 79 -10.91 7.89 -8.96
CA THR A 79 -10.86 7.92 -7.50
C THR A 79 -9.48 8.36 -7.02
N HIS A 80 -9.42 8.84 -5.78
CA HIS A 80 -8.16 8.96 -5.06
C HIS A 80 -7.76 7.57 -4.57
N TYR A 81 -6.91 6.90 -5.34
CA TYR A 81 -6.53 5.51 -5.11
C TYR A 81 -5.18 5.43 -4.40
N PHE A 82 -5.17 4.74 -3.26
CA PHE A 82 -3.99 4.50 -2.46
C PHE A 82 -3.66 3.02 -2.41
N VAL A 83 -2.36 2.71 -2.54
CA VAL A 83 -1.81 1.39 -2.25
C VAL A 83 -0.69 1.57 -1.24
N MET A 84 -0.77 0.85 -0.12
CA MET A 84 0.25 0.91 0.92
C MET A 84 0.65 -0.48 1.38
N THR A 85 1.90 -0.63 1.77
CA THR A 85 2.40 -1.86 2.40
C THR A 85 2.67 -1.54 3.86
N ALA A 86 1.85 -2.05 4.77
CA ALA A 86 1.97 -1.80 6.20
C ALA A 86 2.72 -2.94 6.90
N LYS A 87 3.49 -2.60 7.94
CA LYS A 87 4.09 -3.63 8.81
C LYS A 87 3.03 -4.23 9.71
N LYS A 88 3.07 -5.56 9.87
CA LYS A 88 2.14 -6.31 10.73
C LYS A 88 2.03 -5.73 12.13
N GLN A 89 3.15 -5.36 12.76
CA GLN A 89 3.13 -4.81 14.12
C GLN A 89 2.33 -3.52 14.20
N SER A 90 2.50 -2.61 13.24
CA SER A 90 1.72 -1.36 13.19
C SER A 90 0.21 -1.62 13.07
N LEU A 91 -0.19 -2.64 12.29
CA LEU A 91 -1.60 -3.02 12.18
C LEU A 91 -2.16 -3.62 13.48
N LEU A 92 -1.34 -4.34 14.25
CA LEU A 92 -1.72 -4.87 15.57
C LEU A 92 -1.83 -3.74 16.59
N ASP A 93 -0.84 -2.85 16.64
CA ASP A 93 -0.81 -1.70 17.57
C ASP A 93 -1.99 -0.75 17.34
N LYS A 94 -2.44 -0.62 16.08
CA LYS A 94 -3.63 0.15 15.70
C LYS A 94 -4.94 -0.63 15.82
N GLY A 95 -4.90 -1.92 16.17
CA GLY A 95 -6.09 -2.76 16.33
C GLY A 95 -6.84 -3.05 15.02
N VAL A 96 -6.19 -2.87 13.87
CA VAL A 96 -6.74 -3.21 12.53
C VAL A 96 -6.85 -4.72 12.40
N ILE A 97 -5.83 -5.44 12.89
CA ILE A 97 -5.85 -6.90 13.01
C ILE A 97 -6.03 -7.21 14.49
N ARG A 98 -6.97 -8.12 14.80
CA ARG A 98 -7.22 -8.62 16.16
C ARG A 98 -6.83 -10.08 16.25
N HIS A 99 -6.35 -10.48 17.42
CA HIS A 99 -5.99 -11.86 17.76
C HIS A 99 -7.22 -12.68 18.15
#